data_AF-A0A0F9X340-F1
#
_entry.id   AF-A0A0F9X340-F1
#
_cell.length_a   1.000
_cell.length_b   1.000
_cell.length_c   1.000
_cell.angle_alpha   90.00
_cell.angle_beta   90.00
_cell.angle_gamma   90.00
#
_symmetry.space_group_name_H-M   'P 1'
#
loop_
_entity.id
_entity.type
_entity.pdbx_description
1 polymer ?
#
loop_
_entity_poly.entity_id
_entity_poly.type
_entity_poly.pdbx_seq_one_letter_code
_entity_poly.pdbx_strand_id
1 'polypeptide(L)'
;MIHELKTWPGPFVACADGLKRFEIRRADRRYAIGDTLVLREWVPTPDDPTSEGIYPGSFGVFAVTYICEGGASRIPRDLVVMSITAIPIFAVPAKTNLGKRIKVLCAEALEKMDPEQRKQAHGRAAQLAVERPDEEPCDGCPSCKPAGGLGRPHLPPSRFEFN
;
A
#
# COMPACT_ATOMS: atom_id res chain seq x y z
N MET A 1 3.33 -14.24 -6.05
CA MET A 1 2.52 -14.91 -5.00
C MET A 1 1.77 -13.85 -4.20
N ILE A 2 0.69 -14.20 -3.48
CA ILE A 2 -0.05 -13.28 -2.60
C ILE A 2 0.16 -13.71 -1.16
N HIS A 3 0.60 -12.80 -0.30
CA HIS A 3 0.82 -13.02 1.12
C HIS A 3 -0.11 -12.14 1.93
N GLU A 4 -1.06 -12.75 2.65
CA GLU A 4 -1.85 -12.04 3.66
C GLU A 4 -1.09 -12.00 4.98
N LEU A 5 -0.98 -10.79 5.54
CA LEU A 5 -0.13 -10.51 6.68
C LEU A 5 -0.83 -9.55 7.65
N LYS A 6 -0.75 -9.84 8.95
CA LYS A 6 -1.10 -8.89 10.02
C LYS A 6 -0.08 -7.76 10.06
N THR A 7 -0.53 -6.54 10.31
CA THR A 7 0.33 -5.40 10.65
C THR A 7 -0.31 -4.58 11.76
N TRP A 8 0.53 -4.00 12.61
CA TRP A 8 0.10 -3.11 13.68
C TRP A 8 -0.46 -1.79 13.13
N PRO A 9 -1.31 -1.07 13.89
CA PRO A 9 -1.97 0.16 13.42
C PRO A 9 -0.99 1.25 12.97
N GLY A 10 0.01 1.58 13.78
CA GLY A 10 1.00 2.61 13.45
C GLY A 10 1.76 2.32 12.15
N PRO A 11 2.43 1.15 12.01
CA PRO A 11 3.05 0.75 10.76
C PRO A 11 2.08 0.66 9.57
N PHE A 12 0.83 0.23 9.80
CA PHE A 12 -0.19 0.18 8.76
C PHE A 12 -0.47 1.57 8.18
N VAL A 13 -0.79 2.54 9.04
CA VAL A 13 -1.04 3.93 8.64
C VAL A 13 0.17 4.50 7.92
N ALA A 14 1.38 4.31 8.46
CA ALA A 14 2.61 4.78 7.82
C ALA A 14 2.84 4.16 6.42
N CYS A 15 2.49 2.89 6.22
CA CYS A 15 2.55 2.24 4.90
C CYS A 15 1.46 2.77 3.96
N ALA A 16 0.23 2.94 4.45
CA ALA A 16 -0.90 3.45 3.68
C ALA A 16 -0.66 4.89 3.19
N ASP A 17 -0.06 5.73 4.04
CA ASP A 17 0.32 7.11 3.72
C ASP A 17 1.61 7.21 2.88
N GLY A 18 2.27 6.08 2.59
CA GLY A 18 3.50 6.03 1.81
C GLY A 18 4.77 6.52 2.54
N LEU A 19 4.66 6.85 3.83
CA LEU A 19 5.79 7.25 4.69
C LEU A 19 6.75 6.07 4.93
N LYS A 20 6.18 4.88 5.18
CA LYS A 20 6.92 3.63 5.36
C LYS A 20 6.86 2.80 4.08
N ARG A 21 7.99 2.67 3.40
CA ARG A 21 8.11 1.97 2.11
C ARG A 21 8.85 0.63 2.18
N PHE A 22 8.89 0.04 3.37
CA PHE A 22 9.52 -1.25 3.60
C PHE A 22 8.75 -2.06 4.64
N GLU A 23 8.89 -3.37 4.59
CA GLU A 23 8.31 -4.31 5.54
C GLU A 23 9.37 -5.29 6.05
N ILE A 24 9.42 -5.50 7.36
CA ILE A 24 10.36 -6.44 7.99
C ILE A 24 9.56 -7.67 8.45
N ARG A 25 10.02 -8.86 8.07
CA ARG A 25 9.37 -10.12 8.45
C ARG A 25 10.39 -11.16 8.86
N ARG A 26 9.93 -12.18 9.56
CA ARG A 26 10.68 -13.43 9.67
C ARG A 26 10.78 -14.05 8.27
N ALA A 27 11.93 -14.65 7.96
CA ALA A 27 12.17 -15.39 6.73
C ALA A 27 11.54 -16.79 6.77
N ASP A 28 10.34 -16.91 7.34
CA ASP A 28 9.57 -18.16 7.45
C ASP A 28 8.67 -18.43 6.24
N ARG A 29 8.66 -17.50 5.28
CA ARG A 29 8.04 -17.65 3.96
C ARG A 29 9.07 -17.34 2.89
N ARG A 30 8.86 -17.92 1.70
CA ARG A 30 9.66 -17.64 0.51
C ARG A 30 9.13 -16.38 -0.18
N TYR A 31 9.40 -15.21 0.39
CA TYR A 31 9.08 -13.94 -0.25
C TYR A 31 9.97 -13.72 -1.48
N ALA A 32 9.41 -13.19 -2.56
CA ALA A 32 10.13 -12.87 -3.78
C ALA A 32 9.77 -11.48 -4.32
N ILE A 33 10.67 -10.87 -5.09
CA ILE A 33 10.37 -9.65 -5.86
C ILE A 33 9.21 -9.96 -6.82
N GLY A 34 8.23 -9.05 -6.89
CA GLY A 34 6.98 -9.24 -7.65
C GLY A 34 5.87 -9.93 -6.86
N ASP A 35 6.12 -10.40 -5.63
CA ASP A 35 5.04 -10.82 -4.74
C ASP A 35 4.16 -9.64 -4.32
N THR A 36 2.93 -9.96 -3.95
CA THR A 36 1.97 -9.00 -3.39
C THR A 36 1.79 -9.27 -1.90
N LEU A 37 1.95 -8.24 -1.08
CA LEU A 37 1.58 -8.25 0.32
C LEU A 37 0.20 -7.61 0.46
N VAL A 38 -0.71 -8.32 1.11
CA VAL A 38 -1.96 -7.76 1.60
C VAL A 38 -1.78 -7.55 3.10
N LEU A 39 -1.49 -6.31 3.48
CA LEU A 39 -1.30 -5.93 4.87
C LEU A 39 -2.66 -5.61 5.48
N ARG A 40 -3.04 -6.34 6.52
CA ARG A 40 -4.29 -6.16 7.26
C ARG A 40 -3.98 -5.55 8.61
N GLU A 41 -4.60 -4.41 8.91
CA GLU A 41 -4.50 -3.81 10.24
C GLU A 41 -5.03 -4.78 11.29
N TRP A 42 -4.23 -4.98 12.33
CA TRP A 42 -4.55 -5.86 13.44
C TRP A 42 -4.20 -5.15 14.75
N VAL A 43 -5.15 -5.14 15.68
CA VAL A 43 -5.03 -4.51 17.00
C VAL A 43 -5.06 -5.63 18.04
N PRO A 44 -4.03 -5.76 18.90
CA PRO A 44 -4.08 -6.73 20.01
C PRO A 44 -5.19 -6.35 20.99
N THR A 45 -5.75 -7.33 21.67
CA THR A 45 -6.56 -7.05 22.86
C THR A 45 -5.66 -6.64 24.03
N PRO A 46 -6.15 -5.80 24.97
CA PRO A 46 -5.31 -5.18 26.01
C PRO A 46 -4.65 -6.18 26.96
N ASP A 47 -5.27 -7.34 27.15
CA ASP A 47 -4.94 -8.25 28.25
C ASP A 47 -3.79 -9.22 27.89
N ASP A 48 -3.49 -9.41 26.61
CA ASP A 48 -2.42 -10.30 26.17
C ASP A 48 -1.97 -10.02 24.71
N PRO A 49 -0.72 -9.57 24.48
CA PRO A 49 -0.19 -9.33 23.13
C PRO A 49 0.02 -10.63 22.31
N THR A 50 -0.13 -11.82 22.92
CA THR A 50 -0.11 -13.14 22.26
C THR A 50 -1.49 -13.69 21.91
N SER A 51 -2.56 -13.01 22.33
CA SER A 51 -3.94 -13.47 22.14
C SER A 51 -4.57 -13.10 20.78
N GLU A 52 -5.80 -13.57 20.55
CA GLU A 52 -6.61 -13.25 19.37
C GLU A 52 -7.00 -11.76 19.34
N GLY A 53 -6.19 -10.93 18.70
CA GLY A 53 -6.54 -9.53 18.43
C GLY A 53 -7.56 -9.37 17.31
N ILE A 54 -8.11 -8.16 17.19
CA ILE A 54 -9.16 -7.81 16.23
C ILE A 54 -8.59 -7.24 14.94
N TYR A 55 -9.27 -7.52 13.84
CA TYR A 55 -9.05 -6.84 12.56
C TYR A 55 -10.13 -5.77 12.38
N PRO A 56 -9.82 -4.47 12.47
CA PRO A 56 -10.81 -3.40 12.33
C PRO A 56 -11.47 -3.35 10.95
N GLY A 57 -10.80 -3.91 9.93
CA GLY A 57 -11.29 -3.95 8.55
C GLY A 57 -10.35 -3.25 7.57
N SER A 58 -9.47 -2.37 8.04
CA SER A 58 -8.50 -1.69 7.20
C SER A 58 -7.49 -2.67 6.60
N PHE A 59 -7.21 -2.50 5.31
CA PHE A 59 -6.17 -3.26 4.61
C PHE A 59 -5.56 -2.44 3.48
N GLY A 60 -4.37 -2.84 3.05
CA GLY A 60 -3.65 -2.25 1.93
C GLY A 60 -2.97 -3.33 1.10
N VAL A 61 -2.73 -3.02 -0.17
CA VAL A 61 -2.13 -3.95 -1.14
C VAL A 61 -0.82 -3.36 -1.63
N PHE A 62 0.26 -4.15 -1.58
CA PHE A 62 1.60 -3.67 -1.88
C PHE A 62 2.38 -4.68 -2.72
N ALA A 63 3.11 -4.23 -3.73
CA ALA A 63 4.10 -5.05 -4.43
C ALA A 63 5.42 -5.06 -3.65
N VAL A 64 6.07 -6.22 -3.57
CA VAL A 64 7.48 -6.33 -3.15
C VAL A 64 8.36 -5.95 -4.33
N THR A 65 9.15 -4.88 -4.19
CA THR A 65 9.99 -4.35 -5.27
C THR A 65 11.47 -4.62 -5.07
N TYR A 66 11.89 -4.89 -3.83
CA TYR A 66 13.26 -5.26 -3.50
C TYR A 66 13.28 -6.12 -2.24
N ILE A 67 14.28 -7.00 -2.11
CA ILE A 67 14.49 -7.85 -0.94
C ILE A 67 15.93 -7.75 -0.48
N CYS A 68 16.11 -7.49 0.82
CA CYS A 68 17.37 -7.68 1.53
C CYS A 68 17.21 -8.88 2.46
N GLU A 69 17.92 -9.95 2.14
CA GLU A 69 17.95 -11.17 2.96
C GLU A 69 18.86 -10.98 4.19
N GLY A 70 18.47 -11.64 5.29
CA GLY A 70 19.28 -11.71 6.49
C GLY A 70 20.63 -12.40 6.27
N GLY A 71 21.63 -12.04 7.08
CA GLY A 71 22.95 -12.68 7.08
C GLY A 71 23.95 -12.17 6.04
N ALA A 72 23.51 -11.49 4.99
CA ALA A 72 24.38 -10.76 4.05
C ALA A 72 24.64 -9.30 4.49
N SER A 73 23.88 -8.82 5.46
CA SER A 73 23.88 -7.45 5.97
C SER A 73 23.84 -7.46 7.50
N ARG A 74 23.81 -6.28 8.16
CA ARG A 74 23.57 -6.17 9.62
C ARG A 74 22.13 -6.58 10.04
N ILE A 75 21.44 -7.34 9.20
CA ILE A 75 20.11 -7.89 9.43
C ILE A 75 20.28 -9.35 9.91
N PRO A 76 19.67 -9.73 11.05
CA PRO A 76 19.64 -11.11 11.54
C PRO A 76 19.21 -12.11 10.47
N ARG A 77 19.79 -13.32 10.48
CA ARG A 77 19.59 -14.35 9.44
C ARG A 77 18.14 -14.80 9.30
N ASP A 78 17.37 -14.70 10.37
CA ASP A 78 15.97 -15.10 10.42
C ASP A 78 15.00 -13.98 10.00
N LEU A 79 15.51 -12.81 9.60
CA LEU A 79 14.73 -11.70 9.10
C LEU A 79 14.93 -11.45 7.62
N VAL A 80 13.93 -10.83 7.01
CA VAL A 80 13.94 -10.29 5.66
C VAL A 80 13.38 -8.89 5.68
N VAL A 81 14.01 -7.99 4.91
CA VAL A 81 13.52 -6.63 4.71
C VAL A 81 13.09 -6.50 3.25
N MET A 82 11.83 -6.14 3.03
CA MET A 82 11.24 -5.99 1.72
C MET A 82 10.93 -4.53 1.46
N SER A 83 11.41 -3.95 0.36
CA SER A 83 10.84 -2.68 -0.11
C SER A 83 9.45 -2.97 -0.70
N ILE A 84 8.51 -2.10 -0.39
CA ILE A 84 7.12 -2.25 -0.81
C ILE A 84 6.61 -0.99 -1.51
N THR A 85 5.71 -1.18 -2.47
CA THR A 85 5.06 -0.09 -3.20
C THR A 85 3.56 -0.32 -3.22
N ALA A 86 2.79 0.69 -2.80
CA ALA A 86 1.34 0.59 -2.76
C ALA A 86 0.77 0.35 -4.16
N ILE A 87 -0.16 -0.60 -4.26
CA ILE A 87 -0.97 -0.85 -5.45
C ILE A 87 -2.36 -0.31 -5.14
N PRO A 88 -2.86 0.71 -5.86
CA PRO A 88 -4.23 1.17 -5.69
C PRO A 88 -5.21 0.02 -5.96
N ILE A 89 -6.15 -0.23 -5.04
CA ILE A 89 -7.05 -1.39 -5.13
C ILE A 89 -7.92 -1.38 -6.40
N PHE A 90 -8.26 -0.21 -6.93
CA PHE A 90 -9.01 -0.05 -8.17
C PHE A 90 -8.20 -0.43 -9.42
N ALA A 91 -6.87 -0.44 -9.32
CA ALA A 91 -5.98 -0.86 -10.41
C ALA A 91 -5.86 -2.39 -10.50
N VAL A 92 -6.37 -3.14 -9.51
CA VAL A 92 -6.32 -4.60 -9.52
C VAL A 92 -7.54 -5.17 -10.26
N PRO A 93 -7.34 -5.96 -11.34
CA PRO A 93 -8.48 -6.51 -12.08
C PRO A 93 -9.28 -7.49 -11.24
N ALA A 94 -10.60 -7.29 -11.15
CA ALA A 94 -11.51 -8.05 -10.28
C ALA A 94 -11.52 -9.57 -10.55
N LYS A 95 -11.20 -9.99 -11.79
CA LYS A 95 -11.15 -11.41 -12.19
C LYS A 95 -9.95 -12.18 -11.64
N THR A 96 -8.91 -11.49 -11.18
CA THR A 96 -7.69 -12.14 -10.64
C THR A 96 -7.95 -12.70 -9.24
N ASN A 97 -7.09 -13.61 -8.78
CA ASN A 97 -7.16 -14.12 -7.41
C ASN A 97 -7.04 -13.00 -6.36
N LEU A 98 -6.17 -12.01 -6.63
CA LEU A 98 -6.05 -10.82 -5.80
C LEU A 98 -7.32 -9.98 -5.82
N GLY A 99 -7.90 -9.72 -6.99
CA GLY A 99 -9.15 -8.97 -7.13
C GLY A 99 -10.33 -9.63 -6.42
N LYS A 100 -10.45 -10.96 -6.52
CA LYS A 100 -11.45 -11.75 -5.76
C LYS A 100 -11.24 -11.59 -4.26
N ARG A 101 -9.99 -11.64 -3.77
CA ARG A 101 -9.69 -11.48 -2.35
C ARG A 101 -9.96 -10.07 -1.85
N ILE A 102 -9.56 -9.04 -2.61
CA ILE A 102 -9.88 -7.64 -2.34
C ILE A 102 -11.39 -7.46 -2.18
N LYS A 103 -12.21 -8.06 -3.06
CA LYS A 103 -13.67 -8.00 -2.95
C LYS A 103 -14.19 -8.53 -1.61
N VAL A 104 -13.64 -9.65 -1.14
CA VAL A 104 -14.00 -10.22 0.17
C VAL A 104 -13.54 -9.30 1.31
N LEU A 105 -12.32 -8.78 1.26
CA LEU A 105 -11.79 -7.87 2.28
C LEU A 105 -12.57 -6.55 2.35
N CYS A 106 -13.00 -6.01 1.21
CA CYS A 106 -13.90 -4.85 1.17
C CYS A 106 -15.25 -5.16 1.84
N ALA A 107 -15.83 -6.34 1.61
CA ALA A 107 -17.06 -6.74 2.27
C ALA A 107 -16.87 -6.89 3.79
N GLU A 108 -15.80 -7.58 4.23
CA GLU A 108 -15.43 -7.71 5.64
C GLU A 108 -15.22 -6.33 6.31
N ALA A 109 -14.61 -5.37 5.59
CA ALA A 109 -14.41 -4.02 6.07
C ALA A 109 -15.74 -3.25 6.23
N LEU A 110 -16.64 -3.36 5.24
CA LEU A 110 -17.95 -2.70 5.28
C LEU A 110 -18.85 -3.23 6.40
N GLU A 111 -18.73 -4.51 6.76
CA GLU A 111 -19.46 -5.11 7.87
C GLU A 111 -18.98 -4.59 9.23
N LYS A 112 -17.72 -4.15 9.32
CA LYS A 112 -17.09 -3.64 10.56
C LYS A 112 -17.11 -2.13 10.70
N MET A 113 -17.41 -1.41 9.61
CA MET A 113 -17.58 0.05 9.65
C MET A 113 -18.81 0.43 10.47
N ASP A 114 -18.68 1.49 11.26
CA ASP A 114 -19.82 2.12 11.91
C ASP A 114 -20.88 2.57 10.87
N PRO A 115 -22.18 2.42 11.13
CA PRO A 115 -23.22 2.78 10.17
C PRO A 115 -23.16 4.22 9.64
N GLU A 116 -22.73 5.20 10.46
CA GLU A 116 -22.57 6.59 10.01
C GLU A 116 -21.33 6.74 9.12
N GLN A 117 -20.22 6.09 9.46
CA GLN A 117 -19.03 6.02 8.61
C GLN A 117 -19.33 5.35 7.26
N ARG A 118 -20.17 4.30 7.26
CA ARG A 118 -20.61 3.60 6.05
C ARG A 118 -21.46 4.49 5.13
N LYS A 119 -22.40 5.26 5.68
CA LYS A 119 -23.18 6.26 4.93
C LYS A 119 -22.27 7.34 4.32
N GLN A 120 -21.31 7.84 5.09
CA GLN A 120 -20.36 8.85 4.63
C GLN A 120 -19.43 8.32 3.52
N ALA A 121 -18.96 7.08 3.62
CA ALA A 121 -18.13 6.43 2.59
C ALA A 121 -18.88 6.26 1.26
N HIS A 122 -20.17 5.89 1.30
CA HIS A 122 -21.02 5.83 0.12
C HIS A 122 -21.21 7.20 -0.54
N GLY A 123 -21.39 8.27 0.26
CA GLY A 123 -21.48 9.64 -0.25
C GLY A 123 -20.19 10.14 -0.90
N ARG A 124 -19.03 9.84 -0.30
CA ARG A 124 -17.72 10.26 -0.82
C ARG A 124 -17.29 9.50 -2.08
N ALA A 125 -17.62 8.21 -2.18
CA ALA A 125 -17.41 7.44 -3.41
C ALA A 125 -18.28 7.97 -4.57
N ALA A 126 -19.50 8.42 -4.29
CA ALA A 126 -20.35 9.08 -5.26
C ALA A 126 -19.79 10.46 -5.68
N GLN A 127 -19.23 11.25 -4.75
CA GLN A 127 -18.58 12.54 -5.07
C GLN A 127 -17.30 12.38 -5.90
N LEU A 128 -16.38 11.46 -5.55
CA LEU A 128 -15.17 11.21 -6.35
C LEU A 128 -15.47 10.64 -7.75
N ALA A 129 -16.61 9.96 -7.94
CA ALA A 129 -17.05 9.51 -9.26
C ALA A 129 -17.62 10.64 -10.13
N VAL A 130 -18.10 11.72 -9.50
CA VAL A 130 -18.59 12.94 -10.15
C VAL A 130 -17.43 13.91 -10.41
N GLU A 131 -16.45 13.99 -9.51
CA GLU A 131 -15.21 14.75 -9.67
C GLU A 131 -14.13 13.97 -10.44
N ARG A 132 -14.50 13.34 -11.56
CA ARG A 132 -13.48 13.18 -12.61
C ARG A 132 -13.27 14.60 -13.11
N PRO A 133 -12.08 15.22 -12.94
CA PRO A 133 -11.82 16.42 -13.70
C PRO A 133 -11.97 15.99 -15.16
N ASP A 134 -12.95 16.56 -15.84
CA ASP A 134 -12.96 16.57 -17.29
C ASP A 134 -11.53 16.97 -17.67
N GLU A 135 -10.84 16.15 -18.48
CA GLU A 135 -9.60 16.58 -19.09
C GLU A 135 -9.95 17.87 -19.82
N GLU A 136 -9.66 19.01 -19.20
CA GLU A 136 -9.82 20.29 -19.86
C GLU A 136 -9.02 20.18 -21.15
N PRO A 137 -9.64 20.37 -22.32
CA PRO A 137 -8.89 20.37 -23.55
C PRO A 137 -7.84 21.45 -23.38
N CYS A 138 -6.57 21.06 -23.54
CA CYS A 138 -5.45 21.98 -23.54
C CYS A 138 -5.68 22.99 -24.68
N ASP A 139 -6.32 24.12 -24.36
CA ASP A 139 -6.52 25.24 -25.25
C ASP A 139 -5.19 26.00 -25.37
N GLY A 140 -4.36 25.52 -26.29
CA GLY A 140 -3.35 26.35 -26.95
C GLY A 140 -2.24 26.93 -26.07
N CYS A 141 -1.73 26.19 -25.08
CA CYS A 141 -0.50 26.60 -24.40
C CYS A 141 0.72 26.49 -25.35
N PRO A 142 1.60 27.51 -25.46
CA PRO A 142 2.78 27.47 -26.34
C PRO A 142 3.80 26.36 -26.04
N SER A 143 3.68 25.66 -24.89
CA SER A 143 4.56 24.57 -24.49
C SER A 143 4.17 23.20 -25.07
N CYS A 144 3.01 23.08 -25.72
CA CYS A 144 2.45 21.79 -26.17
C CYS A 144 2.89 21.39 -27.58
N LYS A 145 3.95 21.98 -28.13
CA LYS A 145 4.55 21.47 -29.38
C LYS A 145 5.27 20.15 -29.09
N PRO A 146 5.17 19.14 -29.97
CA PRO A 146 5.92 17.90 -29.81
C PRO A 146 7.39 18.21 -30.06
N ALA A 147 8.15 18.46 -28.99
CA ALA A 147 9.60 18.49 -29.06
C ALA A 147 10.09 17.05 -29.08
N GLY A 148 10.48 16.57 -30.26
CA GLY A 148 11.41 15.46 -30.34
C GLY A 148 12.71 15.85 -29.61
N GLY A 149 13.26 14.92 -28.83
CA GLY A 149 14.60 15.07 -28.24
C GLY A 149 14.66 14.88 -26.72
N LEU A 150 15.21 13.73 -26.34
CA LEU A 150 15.96 13.40 -25.13
C LEU A 150 16.05 14.46 -24.00
N GLY A 151 15.62 14.08 -22.79
CA GLY A 151 16.02 14.75 -21.55
C GLY A 151 15.47 14.05 -20.30
N ARG A 152 16.35 13.42 -19.52
CA ARG A 152 16.03 12.91 -18.17
C ARG A 152 15.86 14.10 -17.20
N PRO A 153 14.96 14.04 -16.20
CA PRO A 153 14.92 15.07 -15.17
C PRO A 153 16.15 14.98 -14.25
N HIS A 154 16.80 16.11 -14.06
CA HIS A 154 17.88 16.35 -13.12
C HIS A 154 17.30 16.36 -11.69
N LEU A 155 17.73 15.45 -10.82
CA LEU A 155 17.48 15.60 -9.37
C LEU A 155 18.42 16.70 -8.82
N PRO A 156 17.96 17.54 -7.89
CA PRO A 156 18.86 18.41 -7.12
C PRO A 156 19.65 17.58 -6.09
N PRO A 157 20.92 17.91 -5.80
CA PRO A 157 21.66 17.23 -4.74
C PRO A 157 21.07 17.58 -3.38
N SER A 158 20.65 16.57 -2.64
CA SER A 158 20.27 16.67 -1.24
C SER A 158 21.51 16.97 -0.39
N ARG A 159 21.62 18.19 0.13
CA ARG A 159 22.58 18.54 1.18
C ARG A 159 22.01 18.09 2.53
N PHE A 160 22.33 16.87 2.94
CA PHE A 160 22.22 16.47 4.35
C PHE A 160 23.63 16.50 4.93
N GLU A 161 23.93 17.55 5.68
CA GLU A 161 25.09 17.60 6.57
C GLU A 161 24.71 16.85 7.85
N PHE A 162 25.48 15.81 8.18
CA PHE A 162 25.42 15.14 9.48
C PHE A 162 26.21 15.99 10.48
N ASN A 163 25.57 16.36 11.58
CA ASN A 163 26.24 16.71 12.84
C ASN A 163 26.10 15.55 13.81
#